data_AF-A0A2N6BGL4-F1
#
_entry.id   AF-A0A2N6BGL4-F1
#
_cell.length_a   1.000
_cell.length_b   1.000
_cell.length_c   1.000
_cell.angle_alpha   90.00
_cell.angle_beta   90.00
_cell.angle_gamma   90.00
#
_symmetry.space_group_name_H-M   'P 1'
#
loop_
_entity.id
_entity.type
_entity.pdbx_description
1 polymer ?
#
loop_
_entity_poly.entity_id
_entity_poly.type
_entity_poly.pdbx_seq_one_letter_code
_entity_poly.pdbx_strand_id
1 'polypeptide(L)'
;MKRVLGAKEVYSNIQKLKGFTTKRELAEFFCVSPSAISDWVTRNNDTIPAKKIAEASHRHNLRWQWLSYGELPPYEEKIVEKRTGIELDPVEVELLGRIKKSPVFRQAVERMMGLDEHCIKLVASVAESMGEKAREAEVKNPGPDSRVVREKRSITPFGNHW
;
A
#
# COMPACT_ATOMS: atom_id res chain seq x y z
N MET A 1 -30.20 -10.58 16.77
CA MET A 1 -28.79 -10.96 16.55
C MET A 1 -28.60 -11.22 15.05
N LYS A 2 -27.56 -10.67 14.42
CA LYS A 2 -27.28 -10.93 13.00
C LYS A 2 -26.70 -12.34 12.81
N ARG A 3 -27.12 -13.06 11.77
CA ARG A 3 -26.62 -14.40 11.45
C ARG A 3 -25.19 -14.27 10.93
N VAL A 4 -24.24 -14.92 11.60
CA VAL A 4 -22.86 -15.06 11.11
C VAL A 4 -22.85 -16.13 10.03
N LEU A 5 -22.18 -15.86 8.90
CA LEU A 5 -22.01 -16.82 7.82
C LEU A 5 -21.11 -17.98 8.26
N GLY A 6 -21.47 -19.18 7.80
CA GLY A 6 -20.63 -20.36 7.95
C GLY A 6 -19.38 -20.28 7.05
N ALA A 7 -18.33 -21.02 7.40
CA ALA A 7 -17.08 -21.06 6.64
C ALA A 7 -17.32 -21.43 5.16
N LYS A 8 -18.21 -22.37 4.87
CA LYS A 8 -18.64 -22.75 3.52
C LYS A 8 -19.23 -21.58 2.74
N GLU A 9 -20.10 -20.81 3.37
CA GLU A 9 -20.77 -19.65 2.74
C GLU A 9 -19.76 -18.55 2.45
N VAL A 10 -18.89 -18.22 3.42
CA VAL A 10 -17.83 -17.24 3.26
C VAL A 10 -16.90 -17.63 2.11
N TYR A 11 -16.54 -18.91 2.01
CA TYR A 11 -15.67 -19.38 0.94
C TYR A 11 -16.34 -19.31 -0.43
N SER A 12 -17.61 -19.70 -0.54
CA SER A 12 -18.37 -19.55 -1.79
C SER A 12 -18.41 -18.09 -2.24
N ASN A 13 -18.61 -17.16 -1.31
CA ASN A 13 -18.61 -15.73 -1.60
C ASN A 13 -17.24 -15.23 -2.08
N ILE A 14 -16.15 -15.64 -1.42
CA ILE A 14 -14.79 -15.27 -1.85
C ILE A 14 -14.45 -15.88 -3.21
N GLN A 15 -14.84 -17.13 -3.47
CA GLN A 15 -14.66 -17.79 -4.76
C GLN A 15 -15.36 -17.03 -5.88
N LYS A 16 -16.62 -16.62 -5.68
CA LYS A 16 -17.35 -15.79 -6.64
C LYS A 16 -16.69 -14.42 -6.87
N LEU A 17 -16.17 -13.80 -5.81
CA LEU A 17 -15.57 -12.47 -5.88
C LEU A 17 -14.19 -12.46 -6.57
N LYS A 18 -13.33 -13.43 -6.23
CA LYS A 18 -11.94 -13.47 -6.70
C LYS A 18 -11.70 -14.45 -7.84
N GLY A 19 -12.69 -15.26 -8.20
CA GLY A 19 -12.57 -16.31 -9.21
C GLY A 19 -11.73 -17.51 -8.77
N PHE A 20 -11.58 -17.73 -7.45
CA PHE A 20 -10.81 -18.86 -6.94
C PHE A 20 -11.51 -20.18 -7.26
N THR A 21 -10.73 -21.14 -7.74
CA THR A 21 -11.22 -22.49 -8.09
C THR A 21 -10.66 -23.54 -7.14
N THR A 22 -9.58 -23.22 -6.43
CA THR A 22 -8.87 -24.18 -5.59
C THR A 22 -8.87 -23.78 -4.12
N LYS A 23 -8.79 -24.80 -3.27
CA LYS A 23 -8.63 -24.63 -1.83
C LYS A 23 -7.30 -23.99 -1.44
N ARG A 24 -6.27 -24.16 -2.28
CA ARG A 24 -4.93 -23.59 -2.06
C ARG A 24 -4.96 -22.07 -2.17
N GLU A 25 -5.63 -21.54 -3.19
CA GLU A 25 -5.82 -20.09 -3.37
C GLU A 25 -6.55 -19.48 -2.17
N LEU A 26 -7.54 -20.20 -1.65
CA LEU A 26 -8.29 -19.76 -0.47
C LEU A 26 -7.43 -19.82 0.82
N ALA A 27 -6.55 -20.81 0.95
CA ALA A 27 -5.58 -20.88 2.04
C ALA A 27 -4.55 -19.74 1.97
N GLU A 28 -4.05 -19.43 0.77
CA GLU A 28 -3.17 -18.29 0.50
C GLU A 28 -3.87 -16.97 0.85
N PHE A 29 -5.14 -16.81 0.49
CA PHE A 29 -5.95 -15.64 0.81
C PHE A 29 -5.99 -15.35 2.32
N PHE A 30 -6.22 -16.38 3.15
CA PHE A 30 -6.23 -16.26 4.60
C PHE A 30 -4.82 -16.34 5.24
N CYS A 31 -3.76 -16.57 4.46
CA CYS A 31 -2.41 -16.91 4.92
C CYS A 31 -2.42 -18.01 6.00
N VAL A 32 -3.05 -19.13 5.68
CA VAL A 32 -3.07 -20.34 6.53
C VAL A 32 -2.74 -21.57 5.70
N SER A 33 -2.55 -22.71 6.35
CA SER A 33 -2.39 -23.98 5.65
C SER A 33 -3.72 -24.44 5.03
N PRO A 34 -3.70 -25.19 3.92
CA PRO A 34 -4.91 -25.82 3.37
C PRO A 34 -5.61 -26.74 4.37
N SER A 35 -4.89 -27.29 5.35
CA SER A 35 -5.47 -28.10 6.43
C SER A 35 -6.35 -27.26 7.35
N ALA A 36 -5.92 -26.05 7.73
CA ALA A 36 -6.75 -25.14 8.54
C ALA A 36 -8.09 -24.81 7.86
N ILE A 37 -8.06 -24.65 6.53
CA ILE A 37 -9.27 -24.45 5.73
C ILE A 37 -10.21 -25.67 5.77
N SER A 38 -9.67 -26.91 5.74
CA SER A 38 -10.48 -28.12 5.99
C SER A 38 -11.12 -28.06 7.37
N ASP A 39 -10.31 -27.77 8.39
CA ASP A 39 -10.74 -27.86 9.77
C ASP A 39 -11.88 -26.88 10.06
N TRP A 40 -11.85 -25.67 9.49
CA TRP A 40 -12.94 -24.71 9.66
C TRP A 40 -14.24 -25.15 8.98
N VAL A 41 -14.17 -25.86 7.85
CA VAL A 41 -15.35 -26.29 7.07
C VAL A 41 -15.98 -27.58 7.60
N THR A 42 -15.15 -28.54 8.01
CA THR A 42 -15.61 -29.89 8.34
C THR A 42 -15.51 -30.23 9.81
N ARG A 43 -14.53 -29.71 10.55
CA ARG A 43 -14.26 -30.13 11.94
C ARG A 43 -14.78 -29.14 12.99
N ASN A 44 -14.68 -27.84 12.75
CA ASN A 44 -15.03 -26.78 13.69
C ASN A 44 -16.39 -26.14 13.37
N ASN A 45 -17.42 -26.96 13.20
CA ASN A 45 -18.82 -26.52 13.08
C ASN A 45 -19.03 -25.37 12.07
N ASP A 46 -18.37 -25.45 10.91
CA ASP A 46 -18.48 -24.47 9.83
C ASP A 46 -18.19 -23.02 10.27
N THR A 47 -17.18 -22.80 11.11
CA THR A 47 -16.88 -21.48 11.69
C THR A 47 -15.45 -21.03 11.39
N ILE A 48 -15.30 -19.77 10.94
CA ILE A 48 -14.00 -19.12 10.73
C ILE A 48 -13.63 -18.30 11.97
N PRO A 49 -12.38 -18.38 12.47
CA PRO A 49 -11.94 -17.51 13.56
C PRO A 49 -12.07 -16.01 13.21
N ALA A 50 -12.70 -15.22 14.08
CA ALA A 50 -12.93 -13.79 13.84
C ALA A 50 -11.64 -13.01 13.55
N LYS A 51 -10.54 -13.37 14.22
CA LYS A 51 -9.20 -12.80 13.98
C LYS A 51 -8.77 -12.98 12.51
N LYS A 52 -9.05 -14.14 11.91
CA LYS A 52 -8.70 -14.44 10.51
C LYS A 52 -9.57 -13.69 9.52
N ILE A 53 -10.84 -13.46 9.86
CA ILE A 53 -11.72 -12.60 9.08
C ILE A 53 -11.21 -11.16 9.08
N ALA A 54 -10.83 -10.62 10.25
CA ALA A 54 -10.30 -9.26 10.38
C ALA A 54 -8.96 -9.10 9.63
N GLU A 55 -8.04 -10.05 9.76
CA GLU A 55 -6.77 -10.05 9.02
C GLU A 55 -6.99 -10.08 7.50
N ALA A 56 -7.90 -10.93 7.01
CA ALA A 56 -8.23 -11.02 5.60
C ALA A 56 -8.95 -9.77 5.07
N SER A 57 -9.88 -9.22 5.86
CA SER A 57 -10.56 -7.96 5.58
C SER A 57 -9.55 -6.82 5.37
N HIS A 58 -8.62 -6.66 6.29
CA HIS A 58 -7.59 -5.62 6.19
C HIS A 58 -6.65 -5.85 5.00
N ARG A 59 -6.13 -7.07 4.83
CA ARG A 59 -5.17 -7.40 3.77
C ARG A 59 -5.73 -7.19 2.36
N HIS A 60 -6.98 -7.60 2.14
CA HIS A 60 -7.60 -7.62 0.82
C HIS A 60 -8.51 -6.41 0.57
N ASN A 61 -8.50 -5.45 1.49
CA ASN A 61 -9.37 -4.29 1.50
C ASN A 61 -10.86 -4.67 1.33
N LEU A 62 -11.28 -5.73 2.02
CA LEU A 62 -12.66 -6.20 2.00
C LEU A 62 -13.37 -5.74 3.26
N ARG A 63 -14.64 -5.38 3.12
CA ARG A 63 -15.53 -5.06 4.22
C ARG A 63 -15.73 -6.30 5.10
N TRP A 64 -15.37 -6.22 6.37
CA TRP A 64 -15.51 -7.34 7.31
C TRP A 64 -16.97 -7.76 7.50
N GLN A 65 -17.93 -6.83 7.39
CA GLN A 65 -19.36 -7.14 7.45
C GLN A 65 -19.81 -8.03 6.29
N TRP A 66 -19.25 -7.84 5.09
CA TRP A 66 -19.53 -8.70 3.95
C TRP A 66 -18.95 -10.10 4.15
N LEU A 67 -17.73 -10.20 4.67
CA LEU A 67 -17.12 -11.49 5.01
C LEU A 67 -17.84 -12.21 6.15
N SER A 68 -18.38 -11.49 7.13
CA SER A 68 -18.95 -12.10 8.33
C SER A 68 -20.45 -12.36 8.23
N TYR A 69 -21.18 -11.54 7.47
CA TYR A 69 -22.64 -11.56 7.42
C TYR A 69 -23.20 -11.65 5.99
N GLY A 70 -22.35 -11.50 4.95
CA GLY A 70 -22.82 -11.43 3.56
C GLY A 70 -23.61 -10.16 3.25
N GLU A 71 -23.59 -9.18 4.16
CA GLU A 71 -24.28 -7.90 4.02
C GLU A 71 -23.34 -6.85 3.43
N LEU A 72 -23.93 -5.85 2.75
CA LEU A 72 -23.23 -4.73 2.12
C LEU A 72 -22.33 -5.18 0.95
N PRO A 73 -21.90 -4.29 0.05
CA PRO A 73 -20.92 -4.65 -0.97
C PRO A 73 -19.58 -5.09 -0.34
N PRO A 74 -18.81 -5.97 -1.03
CA PRO A 74 -17.54 -6.52 -0.54
C PRO A 74 -16.47 -5.48 -0.29
N TYR A 75 -16.55 -4.33 -0.95
CA TYR A 75 -15.62 -3.22 -0.78
C TYR A 75 -16.34 -2.05 -0.08
N GLU A 76 -15.59 -1.22 0.64
CA GLU A 76 -16.11 0.09 1.01
C GLU A 76 -16.28 0.89 -0.29
N GLU A 77 -17.53 1.27 -0.61
CA GLU A 77 -17.80 2.15 -1.73
C GLU A 77 -16.94 3.41 -1.60
N LYS A 78 -16.29 3.75 -2.72
CA LYS A 78 -15.37 4.88 -2.95
C LYS A 78 -13.89 4.63 -2.64
N ILE A 79 -13.18 4.10 -3.63
CA ILE A 79 -11.76 4.39 -3.80
C ILE A 79 -11.68 5.81 -4.36
N VAL A 80 -11.66 6.83 -3.49
CA VAL A 80 -11.40 8.20 -3.93
C VAL A 80 -9.93 8.29 -4.33
N GLU A 81 -9.65 8.46 -5.62
CA GLU A 81 -8.31 8.79 -6.09
C GLU A 81 -7.97 10.22 -5.62
N LYS A 82 -7.33 10.31 -4.44
CA LYS A 82 -7.11 11.56 -3.68
C LYS A 82 -6.42 12.70 -4.46
N ARG A 83 -5.84 12.43 -5.64
CA ARG A 83 -5.11 13.42 -6.46
C ARG A 83 -5.95 14.03 -7.58
N THR A 84 -6.90 13.29 -8.14
CA THR A 84 -7.66 13.69 -9.35
C THR A 84 -9.09 14.08 -9.00
N GLY A 85 -9.61 13.65 -7.83
CA GLY A 85 -10.99 13.90 -7.42
C GLY A 85 -12.02 13.12 -8.24
N ILE A 86 -11.56 12.19 -9.09
CA ILE A 86 -12.42 11.34 -9.91
C ILE A 86 -12.91 10.19 -9.02
N GLU A 87 -14.23 10.10 -8.87
CA GLU A 87 -14.87 8.95 -8.24
C GLU A 87 -14.94 7.81 -9.26
N LEU A 88 -14.29 6.69 -8.93
CA LEU A 88 -14.32 5.49 -9.77
C LEU A 88 -15.04 4.37 -9.01
N ASP A 89 -15.98 3.73 -9.70
CA ASP A 89 -16.66 2.56 -9.18
C ASP A 89 -15.73 1.33 -9.17
N PRO A 90 -15.99 0.32 -8.32
CA PRO A 90 -15.11 -0.85 -8.19
C PRO A 90 -14.83 -1.59 -9.51
N VAL A 91 -15.82 -1.62 -10.41
CA VAL A 91 -15.68 -2.21 -11.75
C VAL A 91 -14.72 -1.38 -12.61
N GLU A 92 -14.79 -0.06 -12.53
CA GLU A 92 -13.90 0.85 -13.27
C GLU A 92 -12.47 0.75 -12.76
N VAL A 93 -12.27 0.59 -11.45
CA VAL A 93 -10.95 0.34 -10.85
C VAL A 93 -10.36 -0.98 -11.34
N GLU A 94 -11.17 -2.04 -11.42
CA GLU A 94 -10.73 -3.31 -11.97
C GLU A 94 -10.37 -3.21 -13.46
N LEU A 95 -11.22 -2.56 -14.25
CA LEU A 95 -10.99 -2.30 -15.67
C LEU A 95 -9.71 -1.49 -15.87
N LEU A 96 -9.49 -0.43 -15.10
CA LEU A 96 -8.25 0.37 -15.12
C LEU A 96 -7.02 -0.47 -14.76
N GLY A 97 -7.14 -1.36 -13.77
CA GLY A 97 -6.08 -2.31 -13.44
C GLY A 97 -5.72 -3.24 -14.60
N ARG A 98 -6.71 -3.72 -15.34
CA ARG A 98 -6.53 -4.54 -16.54
C ARG A 98 -5.93 -3.73 -17.70
N ILE A 99 -6.46 -2.53 -17.94
CA ILE A 99 -5.99 -1.60 -18.98
C ILE A 99 -4.52 -1.21 -18.72
N LYS A 100 -4.14 -0.85 -17.49
CA LYS A 100 -2.75 -0.50 -17.13
C LYS A 100 -1.75 -1.65 -17.30
N LYS A 101 -2.22 -2.89 -17.22
CA LYS A 101 -1.40 -4.09 -17.48
C LYS A 101 -1.33 -4.46 -18.96
N SER A 102 -2.17 -3.89 -19.81
CA SER A 102 -2.15 -4.14 -21.24
C SER A 102 -0.85 -3.60 -21.87
N PRO A 103 -0.11 -4.43 -22.65
CA PRO A 103 1.09 -4.00 -23.37
C PRO A 103 0.79 -2.86 -24.35
N VAL A 104 -0.38 -2.91 -25.01
CA VAL A 104 -0.82 -1.90 -25.97
C VAL A 104 -1.07 -0.56 -25.28
N PHE A 105 -1.68 -0.58 -24.10
CA PHE A 105 -1.92 0.63 -23.32
C PHE A 105 -0.61 1.23 -22.82
N ARG A 106 0.32 0.42 -22.31
CA ARG A 106 1.66 0.92 -21.90
C ARG A 106 2.40 1.56 -23.07
N GLN A 107 2.43 0.87 -24.22
CA GLN A 107 3.08 1.39 -25.42
C GLN A 107 2.40 2.66 -25.96
N ALA A 108 1.06 2.76 -25.84
CA ALA A 108 0.33 3.97 -26.21
C ALA A 108 0.64 5.13 -25.24
N VAL A 109 0.68 4.88 -23.93
CA VAL A 109 1.04 5.87 -22.91
C VAL A 109 2.49 6.34 -23.08
N GLU A 110 3.43 5.43 -23.35
CA GLU A 110 4.84 5.77 -23.65
C GLU A 110 4.95 6.66 -24.89
N ARG A 111 4.21 6.33 -25.95
CA ARG A 111 4.14 7.17 -27.18
C ARG A 111 3.48 8.52 -26.95
N MET A 112 2.42 8.58 -26.13
CA MET A 112 1.66 9.81 -25.86
C MET A 112 2.35 10.74 -24.85
N MET A 113 3.02 10.19 -23.84
CA MET A 113 3.78 10.96 -22.85
C MET A 113 5.21 11.28 -23.30
N GLY A 114 5.62 10.81 -24.50
CA GLY A 114 6.89 11.17 -25.12
C GLY A 114 8.15 10.67 -24.40
N LEU A 115 8.01 9.77 -23.43
CA LEU A 115 9.15 9.13 -22.78
C LEU A 115 9.53 7.89 -23.59
N ASP A 116 10.27 8.15 -24.67
CA ASP A 116 11.01 7.08 -25.31
C ASP A 116 12.01 6.45 -24.30
N GLU A 117 12.39 5.19 -24.53
CA GLU A 117 13.32 4.46 -23.67
C GLU A 117 14.68 5.18 -23.53
N HIS A 118 15.06 5.99 -24.51
CA HIS A 118 16.28 6.80 -24.52
C HIS A 118 16.14 8.04 -23.61
N CYS A 119 14.99 8.69 -23.54
CA CYS A 119 14.64 9.77 -22.62
C CYS A 119 14.63 9.28 -21.16
N ILE A 120 14.12 8.07 -20.91
CA ILE A 120 14.18 7.45 -19.57
C ILE A 120 15.64 7.22 -19.16
N LYS A 121 16.48 6.69 -20.07
CA LYS A 121 17.91 6.47 -19.83
C LYS A 121 18.67 7.79 -19.65
N LEU A 122 18.33 8.83 -20.40
CA LEU A 122 18.91 10.17 -20.26
C LEU A 122 18.57 10.80 -18.92
N VAL A 123 17.31 10.74 -18.48
CA VAL A 123 16.89 11.27 -17.18
C VAL A 123 17.58 10.52 -16.04
N ALA A 124 17.71 9.18 -16.14
CA ALA A 124 18.45 8.38 -15.17
C ALA A 124 19.93 8.78 -15.11
N SER A 125 20.58 8.94 -16.27
CA SER A 125 21.99 9.35 -16.36
C SER A 125 22.24 10.76 -15.82
N VAL A 126 21.33 11.71 -16.06
CA VAL A 126 21.42 13.07 -15.50
C VAL A 126 21.25 13.05 -13.98
N ALA A 127 20.32 12.26 -13.44
CA ALA A 127 20.12 12.12 -12.00
C ALA A 127 21.36 11.52 -11.31
N GLU A 128 22.00 10.52 -11.94
CA GLU A 128 23.26 9.94 -11.46
C GLU A 128 24.40 10.97 -11.45
N SER A 129 24.58 11.72 -12.55
CA SER A 129 25.61 12.76 -12.65
C SER A 129 25.41 13.90 -11.64
N MET A 130 24.16 14.27 -11.36
CA MET A 130 23.85 15.26 -10.31
C MET A 130 24.15 14.72 -8.90
N GLY A 131 23.90 13.45 -8.64
CA GLY A 131 24.24 12.79 -7.38
C GLY A 131 25.75 12.68 -7.15
N GLU A 132 26.52 12.40 -8.20
CA GLU A 132 27.99 12.38 -8.14
C GLU A 132 28.57 13.77 -7.90
N LYS A 133 28.07 14.80 -8.59
CA LYS A 133 28.48 16.19 -8.35
C LYS A 133 28.14 16.68 -6.94
N ALA A 134 27.00 16.26 -6.39
CA ALA A 134 26.63 16.59 -5.00
C ALA A 134 27.61 15.95 -4.00
N ARG A 135 28.02 14.69 -4.23
CA ARG A 135 29.02 14.00 -3.39
C ARG A 135 30.42 14.59 -3.53
N GLU A 136 30.84 14.98 -4.73
CA GLU A 136 32.12 15.66 -4.94
C GLU A 136 32.17 17.05 -4.29
N ALA A 137 31.04 17.77 -4.25
CA ALA A 137 30.92 19.06 -3.57
C ALA A 137 31.02 18.92 -2.03
N GLU A 138 30.45 17.86 -1.45
CA GLU A 138 30.57 17.56 -0.02
C GLU A 138 32.00 17.14 0.37
N VAL A 139 32.71 16.39 -0.50
CA VAL A 139 34.10 15.98 -0.24
C VAL A 139 35.08 17.16 -0.36
N LYS A 140 34.83 18.12 -1.26
CA LYS A 140 35.71 19.31 -1.45
C LYS A 140 35.47 20.43 -0.43
N ASN A 141 34.37 20.41 0.32
CA ASN A 141 34.06 21.45 1.28
C ASN A 141 33.54 20.85 2.60
N PRO A 142 34.42 20.24 3.42
CA PRO A 142 34.03 19.84 4.78
C PRO A 142 33.71 21.12 5.56
N GLY A 143 32.44 21.30 5.92
CA GLY A 143 31.96 22.46 6.70
C GLY A 143 32.77 22.66 8.00
N PRO A 144 32.78 23.89 8.55
CA PRO A 144 33.73 24.26 9.59
C PRO A 144 33.53 23.44 10.86
N ASP A 145 34.66 22.91 11.33
CA ASP A 145 34.86 22.13 12.56
C ASP A 145 34.14 22.80 13.75
N SER A 146 33.17 22.08 14.33
CA SER A 146 32.42 22.53 15.50
C SER A 146 33.25 22.34 16.77
N ARG A 147 34.33 23.10 16.88
CA ARG A 147 35.19 23.15 18.07
C ARG A 147 35.44 24.60 18.52
N VAL A 148 34.91 24.88 19.73
CA VAL A 148 35.26 26.00 20.64
C VAL A 148 34.65 27.35 20.21
N VAL A 149 33.90 28.11 21.02
CA VAL A 149 34.31 28.82 22.24
C VAL A 149 33.11 29.02 23.19
N ARG A 150 33.24 28.50 24.41
CA ARG A 150 32.35 28.79 25.55
C ARG A 150 32.90 30.03 26.26
N GLU A 151 32.53 31.21 25.80
CA GLU A 151 32.97 32.47 26.42
C GLU A 151 32.13 32.74 27.68
N LYS A 152 32.73 32.50 28.85
CA LYS A 152 32.18 32.86 30.15
C LYS A 152 32.22 34.38 30.28
N ARG A 153 31.06 35.05 30.21
CA ARG A 153 30.96 36.46 30.63
C ARG A 153 30.97 36.52 32.16
N SER A 154 32.01 37.17 32.68
CA SER A 154 32.18 37.53 34.09
C SER A 154 31.11 38.53 34.53
N ILE A 155 30.67 38.38 35.77
CA ILE A 155 29.66 39.20 36.44
C ILE A 155 30.38 40.18 37.37
N THR A 156 30.01 41.48 37.27
CA THR A 156 30.08 42.61 38.25
C THR A 156 31.42 43.34 38.52
N PRO A 157 31.44 44.55 39.16
CA PRO A 157 30.35 45.44 39.68
C PRO A 157 30.52 46.99 39.46
N PHE A 158 29.47 47.78 39.81
CA PHE A 158 29.39 49.27 40.02
C PHE A 158 29.45 50.18 38.76
N GLY A 159 28.47 51.05 38.46
CA GLY A 159 28.13 52.37 39.06
C GLY A 159 28.85 53.48 38.26
N ASN A 160 28.31 54.61 37.78
CA ASN A 160 27.13 55.44 38.04
C ASN A 160 26.80 56.27 36.77
N HIS A 161 25.53 56.63 36.58
CA HIS A 161 25.16 57.85 35.85
C HIS A 161 24.96 58.96 36.89
N TRP A 162 25.87 59.94 36.90
CA TRP A 162 25.67 61.40 37.00
C TRP A 162 27.00 62.04 36.59
#